data_AF-A0A1V5G959-F1
#
_entry.id   AF-A0A1V5G959-F1
#
_cell.length_a   1.000
_cell.length_b   1.000
_cell.length_c   1.000
_cell.angle_alpha   90.00
_cell.angle_beta   90.00
_cell.angle_gamma   90.00
#
_symmetry.space_group_name_H-M   'P 1'
#
loop_
_entity.id
_entity.type
_entity.pdbx_description
1 polymer ?
#
loop_
_entity_poly.entity_id
_entity_poly.type
_entity_poly.pdbx_seq_one_letter_code
_entity_poly.pdbx_strand_id
1 'polypeptide(L)'
;MKQIFFFFAFMSCVCGQAQKTSDSLYRHCPVSVVDTLTGNNYFIERQPAQVKVYRISGDLRIVVEQRNQFFTIMFHLRKLKNKAKYTITSDAAARDEVTAKYSFKSGDDVAYIDVSSGKVETTYDKVTKLWRVKLTGLIANLGESRVSYFKATADILFP
;
A
#
# COMPACT_ATOMS: atom_id res chain seq x y z
N MET A 1 49.97 -24.60 33.70
CA MET A 1 49.59 -24.64 32.27
C MET A 1 48.07 -24.58 32.19
N LYS A 2 47.54 -23.80 31.24
CA LYS A 2 46.20 -23.22 31.18
C LYS A 2 45.06 -24.26 31.10
N GLN A 3 44.09 -24.19 32.01
CA GLN A 3 42.77 -24.79 31.84
C GLN A 3 41.87 -23.83 31.05
N ILE A 4 41.44 -24.25 29.87
CA ILE A 4 40.57 -23.50 28.97
C ILE A 4 39.13 -23.83 29.33
N PHE A 5 38.42 -22.85 29.88
CA PHE A 5 36.96 -22.88 30.05
C PHE A 5 36.32 -22.83 28.66
N PHE A 6 35.76 -23.95 28.19
CA PHE A 6 34.94 -23.99 26.98
C PHE A 6 33.54 -23.50 27.32
N PHE A 7 33.29 -22.21 27.05
CA PHE A 7 31.97 -21.59 27.17
C PHE A 7 31.10 -22.07 25.98
N PHE A 8 30.24 -23.05 26.23
CA PHE A 8 29.29 -23.58 25.25
C PHE A 8 28.18 -22.53 25.03
N ALA A 9 28.38 -21.63 24.06
CA ALA A 9 27.37 -20.65 23.67
C ALA A 9 26.21 -21.37 22.96
N PHE A 10 25.08 -21.42 23.65
CA PHE A 10 23.78 -21.89 23.17
C PHE A 10 23.31 -20.96 22.04
N MET A 11 23.68 -21.28 20.80
CA MET A 11 23.28 -20.56 19.59
C MET A 11 21.83 -20.93 19.30
N SER A 12 20.90 -20.28 20.00
CA SER A 12 19.47 -20.36 19.71
C SER A 12 19.23 -19.79 18.32
N CYS A 13 18.97 -20.68 17.36
CA CYS A 13 18.51 -20.33 16.03
C CYS A 13 17.15 -19.64 16.16
N VAL A 14 17.16 -18.30 16.21
CA VAL A 14 15.94 -17.51 16.09
C VAL A 14 15.52 -17.65 14.63
N CYS A 15 14.63 -18.59 14.37
CA CYS A 15 13.86 -18.63 13.13
C CYS A 15 13.01 -17.36 13.09
N GLY A 16 13.58 -16.28 12.55
CA GLY A 16 12.81 -15.09 12.19
C GLY A 16 11.77 -15.52 11.18
N GLN A 17 10.49 -15.56 11.59
CA GLN A 17 9.39 -15.71 10.66
C GLN A 17 9.38 -14.46 9.77
N ALA A 18 10.01 -14.57 8.60
CA ALA A 18 9.83 -13.60 7.53
C ALA A 18 8.33 -13.59 7.19
N GLN A 19 7.66 -12.51 7.56
CA GLN A 19 6.23 -12.35 7.35
C GLN A 19 5.96 -12.40 5.84
N LYS A 20 5.07 -13.32 5.43
CA LYS A 20 4.79 -13.71 4.04
C LYS A 20 4.53 -12.49 3.16
N THR A 21 5.41 -12.24 2.18
CA THR A 21 5.09 -11.40 1.03
C THR A 21 3.99 -12.10 0.24
N SER A 22 2.87 -11.43 0.01
CA SER A 22 1.76 -11.97 -0.77
C SER A 22 1.62 -11.17 -2.04
N ASP A 23 2.01 -11.80 -3.15
CA ASP A 23 1.72 -11.31 -4.48
C ASP A 23 0.44 -11.99 -4.97
N SER A 24 -0.48 -11.21 -5.52
CA SER A 24 -1.78 -11.69 -5.99
C SER A 24 -2.11 -11.04 -7.33
N LEU A 25 -2.49 -11.86 -8.30
CA LEU A 25 -2.94 -11.38 -9.61
C LEU A 25 -4.46 -11.23 -9.59
N TYR A 26 -4.93 -10.02 -9.80
CA TYR A 26 -6.35 -9.72 -9.90
C TYR A 26 -6.80 -9.80 -11.35
N ARG A 27 -8.00 -10.34 -11.59
CA ARG A 27 -8.61 -10.34 -12.94
C ARG A 27 -9.08 -8.96 -13.38
N HIS A 28 -9.51 -8.15 -12.40
CA HIS A 28 -10.00 -6.77 -12.59
C HIS A 28 -9.20 -5.85 -11.69
N CYS A 29 -8.85 -4.66 -12.16
CA CYS A 29 -8.06 -3.74 -11.38
C CYS A 29 -8.84 -3.29 -10.14
N PRO A 30 -8.33 -3.50 -8.91
CA PRO A 30 -9.04 -3.13 -7.69
C PRO A 30 -8.93 -1.63 -7.37
N VAL A 31 -8.18 -0.87 -8.18
CA VAL A 31 -7.92 0.57 -8.02
C VAL A 31 -8.48 1.32 -9.22
N SER A 32 -9.02 2.50 -8.93
CA SER A 32 -9.44 3.49 -9.91
C SER A 32 -8.90 4.85 -9.49
N VAL A 33 -8.32 5.58 -10.44
CA VAL A 33 -7.89 6.97 -10.27
C VAL A 33 -8.54 7.72 -11.40
N VAL A 34 -9.58 8.50 -11.10
CA VAL A 34 -10.43 9.14 -12.11
C VAL A 34 -10.24 10.64 -12.07
N ASP A 35 -9.91 11.24 -13.20
CA ASP A 35 -9.96 12.68 -13.38
C ASP A 35 -11.40 13.19 -13.22
N THR A 36 -11.61 14.07 -12.25
CA THR A 36 -12.95 14.62 -11.94
C THR A 36 -13.48 15.55 -13.03
N LEU A 37 -12.62 16.08 -13.91
CA LEU A 37 -13.02 16.97 -15.00
C LEU A 37 -13.36 16.20 -16.28
N THR A 38 -12.52 15.24 -16.67
CA THR A 38 -12.66 14.51 -17.94
C THR A 38 -13.34 13.15 -17.79
N GLY A 39 -13.41 12.60 -16.57
CA GLY A 39 -13.90 11.25 -16.30
C GLY A 39 -12.90 10.14 -16.70
N ASN A 40 -11.71 10.51 -17.17
CA ASN A 40 -10.69 9.54 -17.58
C ASN A 40 -10.14 8.77 -16.38
N ASN A 41 -10.13 7.44 -16.47
CA ASN A 41 -9.54 6.56 -15.47
C ASN A 41 -8.13 6.13 -15.90
N TYR A 42 -7.15 6.31 -15.01
CA TYR A 42 -5.76 5.96 -15.27
C TYR A 42 -5.48 4.47 -15.08
N PHE A 43 -6.35 3.77 -14.35
CA PHE A 43 -6.36 2.31 -14.26
C PHE A 43 -7.47 1.74 -15.14
N ILE A 44 -7.19 0.61 -15.80
CA ILE A 44 -8.14 -0.08 -16.65
C ILE A 44 -8.85 -1.15 -15.82
N GLU A 45 -10.08 -0.86 -15.41
CA GLU A 45 -10.90 -1.70 -14.53
C GLU A 45 -11.03 -3.15 -15.04
N ARG A 46 -11.25 -3.32 -16.35
CA ARG A 46 -11.46 -4.64 -16.99
C ARG A 46 -10.17 -5.38 -17.32
N GLN A 47 -9.03 -4.93 -16.82
CA GLN A 47 -7.75 -5.58 -17.05
C GLN A 47 -7.10 -6.03 -15.75
N PRO A 48 -6.23 -7.05 -15.82
CA PRO A 48 -5.56 -7.54 -14.64
C PRO A 48 -4.63 -6.49 -14.03
N ALA A 49 -4.46 -6.59 -12.72
CA ALA A 49 -3.51 -5.80 -11.95
C ALA A 49 -2.78 -6.72 -10.96
N GLN A 50 -1.51 -6.44 -10.73
CA GLN A 50 -0.73 -7.15 -9.71
C GLN A 50 -0.86 -6.42 -8.39
N VAL A 51 -1.19 -7.14 -7.32
CA VAL A 51 -1.22 -6.61 -5.95
C VAL A 51 -0.07 -7.25 -5.19
N LYS A 52 0.84 -6.42 -4.68
CA LYS A 52 1.99 -6.84 -3.88
C LYS A 52 1.80 -6.33 -2.46
N VAL A 53 1.83 -7.23 -1.48
CA VAL A 53 1.73 -6.88 -0.07
C VAL A 53 2.99 -7.34 0.64
N TYR A 54 3.74 -6.39 1.18
CA TYR A 54 5.03 -6.66 1.81
C TYR A 54 5.33 -5.66 2.92
N ARG A 55 6.32 -5.99 3.76
CA ARG A 55 6.84 -5.09 4.79
C ARG A 55 8.25 -4.63 4.48
N ILE A 56 8.50 -3.33 4.63
CA ILE A 56 9.85 -2.75 4.58
C ILE A 56 10.02 -1.89 5.80
N SER A 57 11.10 -2.12 6.57
CA SER A 57 11.43 -1.34 7.77
C SER A 57 10.28 -1.24 8.80
N GLY A 58 9.43 -2.28 8.87
CA GLY A 58 8.28 -2.34 9.76
C GLY A 58 6.95 -1.85 9.16
N ASP A 59 7.01 -1.02 8.12
CA ASP A 59 5.83 -0.48 7.45
C ASP A 59 5.19 -1.52 6.54
N LEU A 60 3.85 -1.61 6.58
CA LEU A 60 3.12 -2.45 5.62
C LEU A 60 2.83 -1.64 4.37
N ARG A 61 3.24 -2.17 3.21
CA ARG A 61 2.99 -1.58 1.90
C ARG A 61 2.09 -2.49 1.09
N ILE A 62 1.06 -1.90 0.49
CA ILE A 62 0.17 -2.53 -0.48
C ILE A 62 0.37 -1.77 -1.78
N VAL A 63 0.92 -2.43 -2.79
CA VAL A 63 1.18 -1.84 -4.10
C VAL A 63 0.29 -2.53 -5.12
N VAL A 64 -0.48 -1.73 -5.86
CA VAL A 64 -1.25 -2.17 -7.03
C VAL A 64 -0.53 -1.68 -8.28
N GLU A 65 -0.21 -2.59 -9.18
CA GLU A 65 0.55 -2.32 -10.40
C GLU A 65 -0.25 -2.74 -11.64
N GLN A 66 -0.33 -1.85 -12.63
CA GLN A 66 -0.91 -2.12 -13.94
C GLN A 66 -0.26 -1.23 -15.00
N ARG A 67 0.33 -1.80 -16.06
CA ARG A 67 0.86 -1.05 -17.22
C ARG A 67 1.74 0.15 -16.84
N ASN A 68 2.72 -0.04 -15.97
CA ASN A 68 3.61 1.02 -15.45
C ASN A 68 2.91 2.10 -14.60
N GLN A 69 1.64 1.90 -14.25
CA GLN A 69 0.91 2.64 -13.23
C GLN A 69 1.01 1.89 -11.90
N PHE A 70 1.21 2.64 -10.83
CA PHE A 70 1.34 2.11 -9.49
C PHE A 70 0.49 2.92 -8.52
N PHE A 71 -0.20 2.22 -7.63
CA PHE A 71 -0.92 2.84 -6.52
C PHE A 71 -0.50 2.16 -5.23
N THR A 72 0.06 2.93 -4.31
CA THR A 72 0.67 2.42 -3.08
C THR A 72 -0.06 2.95 -1.85
N ILE A 73 -0.40 2.07 -0.93
CA ILE A 73 -0.91 2.40 0.42
C ILE A 73 0.14 1.97 1.44
N MET A 74 0.51 2.87 2.34
CA MET A 74 1.54 2.68 3.35
C MET A 74 0.97 2.89 4.75
N PHE A 75 1.05 1.84 5.56
CA PHE A 75 0.71 1.90 6.97
C PHE A 75 1.99 2.09 7.77
N HIS A 76 2.32 3.36 8.03
CA HIS A 76 3.48 3.77 8.83
C HIS A 76 3.18 3.62 10.32
N LEU A 77 4.16 3.16 11.11
CA LEU A 77 4.10 3.07 12.59
C LEU A 77 2.95 2.24 13.19
N ARG A 78 1.98 1.77 12.38
CA ARG A 78 0.85 0.95 12.78
C ARG A 78 0.74 -0.30 11.94
N LYS A 79 0.33 -1.36 12.63
CA LYS A 79 -0.11 -2.58 11.99
C LYS A 79 -1.54 -2.39 11.47
N LEU A 80 -1.86 -3.11 10.40
CA LEU A 80 -3.20 -3.32 9.92
C LEU A 80 -4.08 -3.88 11.06
N LYS A 81 -5.24 -3.28 11.31
CA LYS A 81 -6.16 -3.65 12.41
C LYS A 81 -7.54 -3.98 11.86
N ASN A 82 -8.23 -4.95 12.45
CA ASN A 82 -9.58 -5.30 12.02
C ASN A 82 -10.58 -4.19 12.38
N LYS A 83 -11.49 -3.85 11.46
CA LYS A 83 -12.51 -2.80 11.60
C LYS A 83 -11.93 -1.44 11.97
N ALA A 84 -10.73 -1.12 11.47
CA ALA A 84 -10.08 0.15 11.71
C ALA A 84 -10.31 1.11 10.54
N LYS A 85 -10.38 2.40 10.89
CA LYS A 85 -10.40 3.52 9.94
C LYS A 85 -9.13 4.34 10.12
N TYR A 86 -8.57 4.79 9.02
CA TYR A 86 -7.36 5.59 8.96
C TYR A 86 -7.61 6.82 8.10
N THR A 87 -6.95 7.92 8.43
CA THR A 87 -6.96 9.15 7.63
C THR A 87 -5.77 9.14 6.69
N ILE A 88 -5.98 9.52 5.42
CA ILE A 88 -4.88 9.66 4.47
C ILE A 88 -4.24 11.03 4.67
N THR A 89 -2.92 11.04 4.87
CA THR A 89 -2.09 12.24 4.94
C THR A 89 -0.81 12.04 4.13
N SER A 90 -0.23 13.12 3.62
CA SER A 90 1.03 13.07 2.86
C SER A 90 2.23 12.76 3.75
N ASP A 91 2.15 13.09 5.04
CA ASP A 91 3.19 12.88 6.04
C ASP A 91 2.60 12.19 7.28
N ALA A 92 2.29 10.91 7.14
CA ALA A 92 1.65 10.14 8.20
C ALA A 92 2.61 9.94 9.38
N ALA A 93 2.37 10.69 10.45
CA ALA A 93 3.13 10.61 11.70
C ALA A 93 2.27 10.07 12.84
N ALA A 94 0.96 10.29 12.77
CA ALA A 94 0.04 9.76 13.75
C ALA A 94 -0.23 8.29 13.49
N ARG A 95 -0.64 7.65 14.57
CA ARG A 95 -0.88 6.23 14.62
C ARG A 95 -2.07 5.90 13.65
N ASP A 96 -3.13 6.68 13.61
CA ASP A 96 -4.32 6.48 12.77
C ASP A 96 -4.23 7.11 11.37
N GLU A 97 -3.02 7.47 10.95
CA GLU A 97 -2.75 8.01 9.64
C GLU A 97 -2.10 6.94 8.74
N VAL A 98 -2.31 7.10 7.45
CA VAL A 98 -1.67 6.31 6.39
C VAL A 98 -1.29 7.25 5.26
N THR A 99 -0.28 6.87 4.50
CA THR A 99 0.07 7.60 3.28
C THR A 99 -0.32 6.78 2.07
N ALA A 100 -0.88 7.43 1.06
CA ALA A 100 -1.17 6.80 -0.22
C ALA A 100 -0.58 7.63 -1.35
N LYS A 101 -0.01 6.95 -2.34
CA LYS A 101 0.66 7.58 -3.49
C LYS A 101 0.22 6.93 -4.78
N TYR A 102 -0.02 7.74 -5.80
CA TYR A 102 -0.11 7.32 -7.18
C TYR A 102 1.23 7.62 -7.86
N SER A 103 1.73 6.71 -8.66
CA SER A 103 2.96 6.93 -9.42
C SER A 103 2.92 6.23 -10.75
N PHE A 104 3.63 6.78 -11.72
CA PHE A 104 3.70 6.21 -13.06
C PHE A 104 5.12 6.29 -13.59
N LYS A 105 5.49 5.28 -14.37
CA LYS A 105 6.79 5.20 -15.03
C LYS A 105 6.64 5.45 -16.53
N SER A 106 7.47 6.33 -17.06
CA SER A 106 7.57 6.63 -18.50
C SER A 106 9.04 6.60 -18.90
N GLY A 107 9.45 5.57 -19.64
CA GLY A 107 10.87 5.34 -19.92
C GLY A 107 11.64 5.06 -18.61
N ASP A 108 12.67 5.84 -18.34
CA ASP A 108 13.47 5.75 -17.10
C ASP A 108 12.93 6.65 -15.98
N ASP A 109 12.03 7.58 -16.30
CA ASP A 109 11.49 8.54 -15.34
C ASP A 109 10.32 7.95 -14.56
N VAL A 110 10.25 8.31 -13.27
CA VAL A 110 9.12 7.98 -12.39
C VAL A 110 8.59 9.25 -11.76
N ALA A 111 7.30 9.48 -11.93
CA ALA A 111 6.58 10.57 -11.27
C ALA A 111 5.75 10.01 -10.12
N TYR A 112 5.72 10.73 -9.00
CA TYR A 112 4.95 10.38 -7.80
C TYR A 112 4.02 11.54 -7.46
N ILE A 113 2.79 11.22 -7.09
CA ILE A 113 1.77 12.17 -6.67
C ILE A 113 1.10 11.63 -5.41
N ASP A 114 1.08 12.45 -4.37
CA ASP A 114 0.47 12.09 -3.10
C ASP A 114 -1.06 12.18 -3.20
N VAL A 115 -1.73 11.22 -2.56
CA VAL A 115 -3.16 11.36 -2.26
C VAL A 115 -3.27 12.37 -1.13
N SER A 116 -3.83 13.54 -1.43
CA SER A 116 -3.82 14.71 -0.56
C SER A 116 -4.74 14.58 0.65
N SER A 117 -5.85 13.84 0.50
CA SER A 117 -6.79 13.59 1.59
C SER A 117 -7.65 12.36 1.30
N GLY A 118 -8.24 11.79 2.35
CA GLY A 118 -9.15 10.67 2.21
C GLY A 118 -9.18 9.76 3.43
N LYS A 119 -9.78 8.58 3.25
CA LYS A 119 -9.91 7.56 4.30
C LYS A 119 -9.56 6.19 3.77
N VAL A 120 -9.01 5.38 4.67
CA VAL A 120 -8.81 3.94 4.47
C VAL A 120 -9.58 3.18 5.53
N GLU A 121 -10.39 2.22 5.10
CA GLU A 121 -11.11 1.30 5.97
C GLU A 121 -10.58 -0.10 5.80
N THR A 122 -10.46 -0.83 6.91
CA THR A 122 -9.82 -2.15 6.93
C THR A 122 -10.67 -3.13 7.70
N THR A 123 -10.90 -4.31 7.13
CA THR A 123 -11.64 -5.39 7.77
C THR A 123 -10.93 -6.71 7.54
N TYR A 124 -10.97 -7.59 8.53
CA TYR A 124 -10.48 -8.96 8.42
C TYR A 124 -11.65 -9.91 8.53
N ASP A 125 -11.86 -10.69 7.48
CA ASP A 125 -12.84 -11.76 7.44
C ASP A 125 -12.23 -13.04 8.01
N LYS A 126 -12.80 -13.51 9.13
CA LYS A 126 -12.32 -14.72 9.82
C LYS A 126 -12.63 -16.02 9.07
N VAL A 127 -13.65 -16.02 8.20
CA VAL A 127 -14.07 -17.19 7.43
C VAL A 127 -13.16 -17.38 6.23
N THR A 128 -13.05 -16.34 5.40
CA THR A 128 -12.19 -16.38 4.21
C THR A 128 -10.71 -16.20 4.53
N LYS A 129 -10.38 -15.73 5.75
CA LYS A 129 -9.02 -15.39 6.19
C LYS A 129 -8.36 -14.35 5.29
N LEU A 130 -9.15 -13.38 4.82
CA LEU A 130 -8.68 -12.30 3.97
C LEU A 130 -8.87 -10.95 4.66
N TRP A 131 -7.88 -10.09 4.51
CA TRP A 131 -7.99 -8.66 4.72
C TRP A 131 -8.69 -8.01 3.54
N ARG A 132 -9.64 -7.12 3.82
CA ARG A 132 -10.18 -6.15 2.88
C ARG A 132 -9.72 -4.76 3.27
N VAL A 133 -9.16 -4.02 2.31
CA VAL A 133 -8.75 -2.63 2.44
C VAL A 133 -9.51 -1.82 1.41
N LYS A 134 -10.34 -0.90 1.88
CA LYS A 134 -11.07 0.06 1.06
C LYS A 134 -10.46 1.43 1.21
N LEU A 135 -10.22 2.11 0.09
CA LEU A 135 -9.69 3.48 0.08
C LEU A 135 -10.65 4.38 -0.69
N THR A 136 -10.83 5.59 -0.19
CA THR A 136 -11.39 6.71 -0.95
C THR A 136 -10.60 7.95 -0.63
N GLY A 137 -10.02 8.56 -1.66
CA GLY A 137 -9.19 9.75 -1.50
C GLY A 137 -9.25 10.67 -2.71
N LEU A 138 -8.63 11.83 -2.53
CA LEU A 138 -8.49 12.87 -3.53
C LEU A 138 -6.99 13.07 -3.79
N ILE A 139 -6.63 13.19 -5.05
CA ILE A 139 -5.30 13.62 -5.49
C ILE A 139 -5.49 15.02 -6.06
N ALA A 140 -4.74 15.99 -5.56
CA ALA A 140 -4.69 17.32 -6.15
C ALA A 140 -3.43 17.41 -7.02
N ASN A 141 -3.62 17.75 -8.29
CA ASN A 141 -2.53 18.12 -9.19
C ASN A 141 -2.60 19.62 -9.42
N LEU A 142 -1.61 20.33 -8.87
CA LEU A 142 -1.48 21.77 -8.98
C LEU A 142 -0.47 22.06 -10.08
N GLY A 143 -0.95 22.34 -11.29
CA GLY A 143 -0.12 22.92 -12.36
C GLY A 143 -0.09 24.45 -12.27
N GLU A 144 0.85 25.08 -12.96
CA GLU A 144 1.00 26.55 -12.95
C GLU A 144 -0.28 27.31 -13.34
N SER A 145 -1.07 26.77 -14.26
CA SER A 145 -2.27 27.43 -14.81
C SER A 145 -3.59 26.73 -14.50
N ARG A 146 -3.56 25.50 -13.97
CA ARG A 146 -4.75 24.69 -13.73
C ARG A 146 -4.60 23.80 -12.51
N VAL A 147 -5.66 23.76 -11.72
CA VAL A 147 -5.84 22.78 -10.64
C VAL A 147 -6.73 21.66 -11.17
N SER A 148 -6.25 20.43 -11.09
CA SER A 148 -7.04 19.24 -11.44
C SER A 148 -7.12 18.32 -10.24
N TYR A 149 -8.28 17.71 -10.05
CA TYR A 149 -8.50 16.76 -8.97
C TYR A 149 -8.78 15.38 -9.53
N PHE A 150 -8.20 14.37 -8.90
CA PHE A 150 -8.47 12.97 -9.23
C PHE A 150 -9.07 12.28 -8.02
N LYS A 151 -10.14 11.53 -8.24
CA LYS A 151 -10.73 10.68 -7.22
C LYS A 151 -10.03 9.32 -7.27
N ALA A 152 -9.37 8.97 -6.17
CA ALA A 152 -8.77 7.66 -5.99
C ALA A 152 -9.72 6.77 -5.17
N THR A 153 -10.00 5.57 -5.68
CA THR A 153 -10.76 4.54 -4.95
C THR A 153 -10.08 3.20 -5.07
N ALA A 154 -10.12 2.40 -4.01
CA ALA A 154 -9.61 1.03 -4.04
C ALA A 154 -10.49 0.08 -3.21
N ASP A 155 -10.62 -1.17 -3.64
CA ASP A 155 -11.16 -2.29 -2.84
C ASP A 155 -10.28 -3.54 -3.04
N ILE A 156 -9.38 -3.76 -2.07
CA ILE A 156 -8.28 -4.74 -2.18
C ILE A 156 -8.51 -5.84 -1.15
N LEU A 157 -8.43 -7.09 -1.60
CA LEU A 157 -8.49 -8.33 -0.82
C LEU A 157 -7.15 -9.11 -0.81
N PHE A 158 -6.57 -9.37 0.35
CA PHE A 158 -5.32 -10.15 0.42
C PHE A 158 -5.27 -11.04 1.67
N PRO A 159 -4.47 -12.13 1.66
CA PRO A 159 -4.28 -13.00 2.82
C PRO A 159 -3.71 -12.29 4.05
#